data_AF-A0A1F5A237-F1
#
_entry.id   AF-A0A1F5A237-F1
#
_cell.length_a   1.000
_cell.length_b   1.000
_cell.length_c   1.000
_cell.angle_alpha   90.00
_cell.angle_beta   90.00
_cell.angle_gamma   90.00
#
_symmetry.space_group_name_H-M   'P 1'
#
loop_
_entity.id
_entity.type
_entity.pdbx_description
1 polymer ?
#
loop_
_entity_poly.entity_id
_entity_poly.type
_entity_poly.pdbx_seq_one_letter_code
_entity_poly.pdbx_strand_id
1 'polypeptide(L)'
;MSLEITAIFILCTALAVVLSAYDRKVRELNKLKVRKQEIEDKARQRAENIISEARNRALSILEEVKLDAGKEEEGVREKLDEVARLQVIDYKNKLHNISNYIERRLNEEADNFRIALETETIGTQQAVAKKINDKYARLEQELEEYKKHRWEEIESKLAEIIKQVSQKVLGKSLGVQEHSDLIIQALEEAKRKNVI
;
A
#
# COMPACT_ATOMS: atom_id res chain seq x y z
N MET A 1 -48.37 -102.98 -83.21
CA MET A 1 -48.65 -101.60 -83.65
C MET A 1 -49.39 -100.76 -82.60
N SER A 2 -50.25 -101.31 -81.73
CA SER A 2 -50.97 -100.53 -80.71
C SER A 2 -50.12 -100.04 -79.52
N LEU A 3 -49.06 -100.77 -79.13
CA LEU A 3 -48.24 -100.48 -77.95
C LEU A 3 -47.30 -99.26 -78.12
N GLU A 4 -46.76 -99.04 -79.32
CA GLU A 4 -45.83 -97.94 -79.60
C GLU A 4 -46.55 -96.58 -79.58
N ILE A 5 -47.77 -96.54 -80.12
CA ILE A 5 -48.60 -95.33 -80.15
C ILE A 5 -48.99 -94.92 -78.72
N THR A 6 -49.32 -95.89 -77.85
CA THR A 6 -49.61 -95.62 -76.45
C THR A 6 -48.41 -95.08 -75.67
N ALA A 7 -47.20 -95.57 -75.97
CA ALA A 7 -45.97 -95.09 -75.32
C ALA A 7 -45.66 -93.63 -75.71
N ILE A 8 -45.84 -93.28 -76.99
CA ILE A 8 -45.69 -91.90 -77.48
C ILE A 8 -46.70 -90.97 -76.83
N PHE A 9 -47.95 -91.40 -76.66
CA PHE A 9 -48.99 -90.60 -76.02
C PHE A 9 -48.70 -90.33 -74.53
N ILE A 10 -48.22 -91.35 -73.80
CA ILE A 10 -47.79 -91.20 -72.40
C ILE A 10 -46.61 -90.23 -72.30
N LEU A 11 -45.66 -90.30 -73.23
CA LEU A 11 -44.50 -89.41 -73.24
C LEU A 11 -44.88 -87.95 -73.56
N CYS A 12 -45.77 -87.74 -74.53
CA CYS A 12 -46.30 -86.41 -74.87
C CYS A 12 -47.07 -85.77 -73.70
N THR A 13 -47.90 -86.56 -73.01
CA THR A 13 -48.65 -86.07 -71.84
C THR A 13 -47.71 -85.75 -70.67
N ALA A 14 -46.70 -86.59 -70.41
CA ALA A 14 -45.67 -86.29 -69.41
C ALA A 14 -44.90 -84.99 -69.75
N LEU A 15 -44.54 -84.78 -71.02
CA LEU A 15 -43.80 -83.60 -71.46
C LEU A 15 -44.66 -82.32 -71.37
N ALA A 16 -45.96 -82.41 -71.68
CA ALA A 16 -46.91 -81.31 -71.50
C ALA A 16 -47.06 -80.91 -70.02
N VAL A 17 -47.11 -81.89 -69.10
CA VAL A 17 -47.16 -81.63 -67.65
C VAL A 17 -45.89 -80.96 -67.17
N VAL A 18 -44.71 -81.40 -67.63
CA VAL A 18 -43.41 -80.79 -67.28
C VAL A 18 -43.31 -79.35 -67.79
N LEU A 19 -43.71 -79.09 -69.04
CA LEU A 19 -43.72 -77.73 -69.61
C LEU A 19 -44.69 -76.81 -68.86
N SER A 20 -45.87 -77.30 -68.50
CA SER A 20 -46.83 -76.55 -67.69
C SER A 20 -46.30 -76.23 -66.29
N ALA A 21 -45.65 -77.21 -65.64
CA ALA A 21 -45.01 -77.01 -64.33
C ALA A 21 -43.83 -76.02 -64.40
N TYR A 22 -43.02 -76.09 -65.46
CA TYR A 22 -41.93 -75.15 -65.73
C TYR A 22 -42.46 -73.73 -65.92
N ASP A 23 -43.47 -73.55 -66.76
CA ASP A 23 -44.07 -72.23 -67.00
C ASP A 23 -44.71 -71.65 -65.73
N ARG A 24 -45.39 -72.48 -64.92
CA ARG A 24 -45.89 -72.08 -63.60
C ARG A 24 -44.76 -71.60 -62.69
N LYS A 25 -43.61 -72.30 -62.69
CA LYS A 25 -42.42 -71.92 -61.91
C LYS A 25 -41.77 -70.64 -62.41
N VAL A 26 -41.69 -70.41 -63.72
CA VAL A 26 -41.17 -69.15 -64.30
C VAL A 26 -42.06 -67.96 -63.91
N ARG A 27 -43.40 -68.12 -63.98
CA ARG A 27 -44.33 -67.07 -63.52
C ARG A 27 -44.21 -66.80 -62.03
N GLU A 28 -44.02 -67.83 -61.21
CA GLU A 28 -43.80 -67.70 -59.77
C GLU A 28 -42.50 -66.95 -59.48
N LEU A 29 -41.40 -67.28 -60.17
CA LEU A 29 -40.11 -66.59 -60.06
C LEU A 29 -40.20 -65.12 -60.47
N ASN A 30 -40.89 -64.80 -61.55
CA ASN A 30 -41.09 -63.40 -61.98
C ASN A 30 -41.91 -62.61 -60.96
N LYS A 31 -42.98 -63.20 -60.39
CA LYS A 31 -43.74 -62.58 -59.29
C LYS A 31 -42.88 -62.36 -58.05
N LEU A 32 -42.00 -63.32 -57.73
CA LEU A 32 -41.07 -63.20 -56.61
C LEU A 32 -40.07 -62.07 -56.83
N LYS A 33 -39.54 -61.92 -58.05
CA LYS A 33 -38.60 -60.87 -58.44
C LYS A 33 -39.23 -59.47 -58.33
N VAL A 34 -40.46 -59.30 -58.81
CA VAL A 34 -41.20 -58.03 -58.70
C VAL A 34 -41.49 -57.70 -57.24
N ARG A 35 -41.98 -58.66 -56.43
CA ARG A 35 -42.20 -58.43 -54.99
C ARG A 35 -40.91 -58.08 -54.26
N LYS A 36 -39.79 -58.71 -54.61
CA LYS A 36 -38.48 -58.38 -54.05
C LYS A 36 -38.11 -56.93 -54.37
N GLN A 37 -38.28 -56.48 -55.61
CA GLN A 37 -38.03 -55.08 -56.01
C GLN A 37 -38.95 -54.11 -55.26
N GLU A 38 -40.25 -54.38 -55.17
CA GLU A 38 -41.17 -53.53 -54.41
C GLU A 38 -40.79 -53.41 -52.93
N ILE A 39 -40.31 -54.49 -52.32
CA ILE A 39 -39.84 -54.50 -50.94
C ILE A 39 -38.54 -53.69 -50.82
N GLU A 40 -37.60 -53.85 -51.75
CA GLU A 40 -36.36 -53.08 -51.80
C GLU A 40 -36.63 -51.58 -51.99
N ASP A 41 -37.56 -51.20 -52.88
CA ASP A 41 -37.93 -49.80 -53.12
C ASP A 41 -38.63 -49.19 -51.91
N LYS A 42 -39.57 -49.93 -51.28
CA LYS A 42 -40.18 -49.49 -50.01
C LYS A 42 -39.16 -49.37 -48.90
N ALA A 43 -38.18 -50.26 -48.83
CA ALA A 43 -37.10 -50.19 -47.85
C ALA A 43 -36.21 -48.97 -48.11
N ARG A 44 -35.86 -48.68 -49.37
CA ARG A 44 -35.10 -47.48 -49.77
C ARG A 44 -35.85 -46.20 -49.41
N GLN A 45 -37.12 -46.10 -49.78
CA GLN A 45 -37.94 -44.93 -49.48
C GLN A 45 -38.08 -44.70 -47.96
N ARG A 46 -38.27 -45.78 -47.19
CA ARG A 46 -38.29 -45.67 -45.72
C ARG A 46 -36.94 -45.22 -45.16
N ALA A 47 -35.84 -45.75 -45.68
CA ALA A 47 -34.51 -45.33 -45.27
C ALA A 47 -34.27 -43.85 -45.60
N GLU A 48 -34.66 -43.39 -46.79
CA GLU A 48 -34.59 -41.98 -47.18
C GLU A 48 -35.42 -41.07 -46.26
N ASN A 49 -36.65 -41.49 -45.92
CA ASN A 49 -37.49 -40.74 -44.98
C ASN A 49 -36.86 -40.67 -43.60
N ILE A 50 -36.34 -41.78 -43.07
CA ILE A 50 -35.66 -41.82 -41.77
C ILE A 50 -34.42 -40.91 -41.78
N ILE A 51 -33.61 -40.95 -42.84
CA ILE A 51 -32.43 -40.09 -42.99
C ILE A 51 -32.84 -38.61 -43.06
N SER A 52 -33.89 -38.30 -43.81
CA SER A 52 -34.43 -36.95 -43.94
C SER A 52 -34.95 -36.40 -42.61
N GLU A 53 -35.74 -37.19 -41.88
CA GLU A 53 -36.22 -36.85 -40.55
C GLU A 53 -35.09 -36.66 -39.55
N ALA A 54 -34.11 -37.57 -39.55
CA ALA A 54 -32.94 -37.48 -38.69
C ALA A 54 -32.13 -36.21 -38.99
N ARG A 55 -31.93 -35.88 -40.27
CA ARG A 55 -31.27 -34.64 -40.69
C ARG A 55 -32.03 -33.40 -40.22
N ASN A 56 -33.34 -33.37 -40.38
CA ASN A 56 -34.16 -32.22 -39.97
C ASN A 56 -34.13 -32.04 -38.45
N ARG A 57 -34.21 -33.13 -37.68
CA ARG A 57 -34.07 -33.09 -36.22
C ARG A 57 -32.67 -32.63 -35.79
N ALA A 58 -31.63 -33.10 -36.46
CA ALA A 58 -30.27 -32.64 -36.17
C ALA A 58 -30.11 -31.14 -36.41
N LEU A 59 -30.72 -30.60 -37.47
CA LEU A 59 -30.72 -29.16 -37.74
C LEU A 59 -31.48 -28.36 -36.67
N SER A 60 -32.64 -28.84 -36.23
CA SER A 60 -33.41 -28.14 -35.18
C SER A 60 -32.65 -28.13 -33.84
N ILE A 61 -32.01 -29.23 -33.48
CA ILE A 61 -31.17 -29.30 -32.27
C ILE A 61 -29.99 -28.33 -32.38
N LEU A 62 -29.33 -28.26 -33.55
CA LEU A 62 -28.23 -27.32 -33.77
C LEU A 62 -28.67 -25.85 -33.68
N GLU A 63 -29.89 -25.53 -34.11
CA GLU A 63 -30.46 -24.19 -34.02
C GLU A 63 -30.78 -23.81 -32.56
N GLU A 64 -31.39 -24.73 -31.80
CA GLU A 64 -31.67 -24.55 -30.37
C GLU A 64 -30.38 -24.35 -29.57
N VAL A 65 -29.35 -25.19 -29.81
CA VAL A 65 -28.03 -25.06 -29.17
C VAL A 65 -27.39 -23.70 -29.45
N LYS A 66 -27.52 -23.17 -30.68
CA LYS A 66 -27.00 -21.84 -31.01
C LYS A 66 -27.75 -20.71 -30.30
N LEU A 67 -29.07 -20.82 -30.20
CA LEU A 67 -29.89 -19.83 -29.50
C LEU A 67 -29.57 -19.80 -28.00
N ASP A 68 -29.43 -20.97 -27.38
CA ASP A 68 -29.13 -21.06 -25.95
C ASP A 68 -27.69 -20.63 -25.64
N ALA A 69 -26.72 -21.00 -26.49
CA ALA A 69 -25.34 -20.47 -26.37
C ALA A 69 -25.30 -18.94 -26.47
N GLY A 70 -26.09 -18.33 -27.36
CA GLY A 70 -26.19 -16.88 -27.47
C GLY A 70 -26.80 -16.21 -26.23
N LYS A 71 -27.84 -16.81 -25.64
CA LYS A 71 -28.43 -16.33 -24.37
C LYS A 71 -27.45 -16.46 -23.20
N GLU A 72 -26.72 -17.57 -23.13
CA GLU A 72 -25.69 -17.75 -22.10
C GLU A 72 -24.58 -16.71 -22.25
N GLU A 73 -24.13 -16.42 -23.48
CA GLU A 73 -23.14 -15.37 -23.76
C GLU A 73 -23.64 -13.98 -23.32
N GLU A 74 -24.90 -13.65 -23.62
CA GLU A 74 -25.52 -12.39 -23.20
C GLU A 74 -25.63 -12.30 -21.67
N GLY A 75 -26.07 -13.37 -21.00
CA GLY A 75 -26.15 -13.41 -19.54
C GLY A 75 -24.79 -13.35 -18.84
N VAL A 76 -23.75 -13.95 -19.43
CA VAL A 76 -22.36 -13.82 -18.96
C VAL A 76 -21.89 -12.38 -19.12
N ARG A 77 -22.17 -11.74 -20.26
CA ARG A 77 -21.80 -10.34 -20.52
C ARG A 77 -22.50 -9.38 -19.55
N GLU A 78 -23.78 -9.57 -19.28
CA GLU A 78 -24.52 -8.75 -18.30
C GLU A 78 -23.93 -8.86 -16.90
N LYS A 79 -23.62 -10.09 -16.43
CA LYS A 79 -22.96 -10.31 -15.14
C LYS A 79 -21.57 -9.69 -15.08
N LEU A 80 -20.80 -9.75 -16.18
CA LEU A 80 -19.49 -9.10 -16.26
C LEU A 80 -19.61 -7.57 -16.14
N ASP A 81 -20.59 -6.97 -16.83
CA ASP A 81 -20.86 -5.53 -16.72
C ASP A 81 -21.32 -5.14 -15.31
N GLU A 82 -22.14 -5.96 -14.66
CA GLU A 82 -22.56 -5.76 -13.28
C GLU A 82 -21.37 -5.82 -12.31
N VAL A 83 -20.54 -6.86 -12.41
CA VAL A 83 -19.33 -7.02 -11.58
C VAL A 83 -18.36 -5.85 -11.80
N ALA A 84 -18.17 -5.41 -13.05
CA ALA A 84 -17.33 -4.25 -13.36
C ALA A 84 -17.87 -2.98 -12.69
N ARG A 85 -19.19 -2.74 -12.73
CA ARG A 85 -19.82 -1.60 -12.04
C ARG A 85 -19.64 -1.69 -10.53
N LEU A 86 -19.86 -2.86 -9.94
CA LEU A 86 -19.67 -3.07 -8.50
C LEU A 86 -18.22 -2.83 -8.07
N GLN A 87 -17.25 -3.29 -8.86
CA GLN A 87 -15.82 -3.04 -8.60
C GLN A 87 -15.48 -1.56 -8.65
N VAL A 88 -16.02 -0.81 -9.61
CA VAL A 88 -15.80 0.65 -9.71
C VAL A 88 -16.38 1.37 -8.49
N ILE A 89 -17.57 0.97 -8.04
CA ILE A 89 -18.21 1.54 -6.83
C ILE A 89 -17.37 1.23 -5.58
N ASP A 90 -16.95 -0.02 -5.40
CA ASP A 90 -16.10 -0.44 -4.28
C ASP A 90 -14.76 0.33 -4.28
N TYR A 91 -14.13 0.45 -5.44
CA TYR A 91 -12.87 1.20 -5.59
C TYR A 91 -13.05 2.68 -5.24
N LYS A 92 -14.15 3.30 -5.69
CA LYS A 92 -14.48 4.70 -5.35
C LYS A 92 -14.69 4.88 -3.84
N ASN A 93 -15.39 3.94 -3.19
CA ASN A 93 -15.61 3.98 -1.74
C ASN A 93 -14.30 3.81 -0.96
N LYS A 94 -13.43 2.89 -1.39
CA LYS A 94 -12.10 2.71 -0.80
C LYS A 94 -11.24 3.96 -0.94
N LEU A 95 -11.20 4.58 -2.12
CA LEU A 95 -10.49 5.83 -2.34
C LEU A 95 -11.02 6.97 -1.47
N HIS A 96 -12.35 7.10 -1.35
CA HIS A 96 -12.97 8.10 -0.49
C HIS A 96 -12.58 7.90 0.98
N ASN A 97 -12.64 6.65 1.47
CA ASN A 97 -12.25 6.32 2.84
C ASN A 97 -10.77 6.59 3.12
N ILE A 98 -9.89 6.26 2.16
CA ILE A 98 -8.46 6.55 2.25
C ILE A 98 -8.24 8.06 2.29
N SER A 99 -8.91 8.83 1.43
CA SER A 99 -8.81 10.29 1.40
C SER A 99 -9.20 10.91 2.74
N ASN A 100 -10.35 10.51 3.29
CA ASN A 100 -10.82 10.99 4.60
C ASN A 100 -9.87 10.59 5.73
N TYR A 101 -9.31 9.37 5.68
CA TYR A 101 -8.32 8.92 6.65
C TYR A 101 -7.05 9.76 6.59
N ILE A 102 -6.52 10.03 5.38
CA ILE A 102 -5.33 10.86 5.18
C ILE A 102 -5.59 12.29 5.68
N GLU A 103 -6.73 12.89 5.33
CA GLU A 103 -7.09 14.23 5.78
C GLU A 103 -7.13 14.33 7.31
N ARG A 104 -7.77 13.36 7.97
CA ARG A 104 -7.80 13.30 9.44
C ARG A 104 -6.38 13.14 10.03
N ARG A 105 -5.55 12.27 9.47
CA ARG A 105 -4.17 12.07 9.92
C ARG A 105 -3.30 13.30 9.73
N LEU A 106 -3.48 14.03 8.63
CA LEU A 106 -2.75 15.28 8.38
C LEU A 106 -3.16 16.37 9.39
N ASN A 107 -4.44 16.47 9.71
CA ASN A 107 -4.91 17.42 10.74
C ASN A 107 -4.38 17.06 12.13
N GLU A 108 -4.42 15.77 12.51
CA GLU A 108 -3.82 15.28 13.77
C GLU A 108 -2.32 15.59 13.85
N GLU A 109 -1.58 15.34 12.77
CA GLU A 109 -0.14 15.58 12.72
C GLU A 109 0.19 17.08 12.75
N ALA A 110 -0.60 17.92 12.08
CA ALA A 110 -0.44 19.37 12.11
C ALA A 110 -0.68 19.94 13.51
N ASP A 111 -1.70 19.45 14.22
CA ASP A 111 -1.95 19.84 15.61
C ASP A 111 -0.82 19.38 16.54
N ASN A 112 -0.35 18.14 16.40
CA ASN A 112 0.79 17.64 17.18
C ASN A 112 2.06 18.46 16.93
N PHE A 113 2.31 18.82 15.67
CA PHE A 113 3.44 19.66 15.30
C PHE A 113 3.32 21.06 15.94
N ARG A 114 2.13 21.67 15.91
CA ARG A 114 1.87 22.96 16.55
C ARG A 114 2.14 22.90 18.06
N ILE A 115 1.66 21.85 18.74
CA ILE A 115 1.86 21.65 20.18
C ILE A 115 3.35 21.48 20.51
N ALA A 116 4.08 20.68 19.72
CA ALA A 116 5.51 20.49 19.90
C ALA A 116 6.28 21.80 19.71
N LEU A 117 5.94 22.57 18.67
CA LEU A 117 6.56 23.86 18.39
C LEU A 117 6.28 24.90 19.49
N GLU A 118 5.04 24.98 19.99
CA GLU A 118 4.67 25.83 21.13
C GLU A 118 5.46 25.44 22.39
N THR A 119 5.56 24.14 22.68
CA THR A 119 6.28 23.61 23.84
C THR A 119 7.77 23.92 23.77
N GLU A 120 8.40 23.69 22.62
CA GLU A 120 9.83 23.95 22.41
C GLU A 120 10.13 25.46 22.42
N THR A 121 9.24 26.28 21.87
CA THR A 121 9.36 27.75 21.89
C THR A 121 9.29 28.28 23.33
N ILE A 122 8.30 27.85 24.11
CA ILE A 122 8.16 28.24 25.52
C ILE A 122 9.37 27.75 26.33
N GLY A 123 9.81 26.51 26.13
CA GLY A 123 10.98 25.95 26.78
C GLY A 123 12.25 26.75 26.47
N THR A 124 12.43 27.16 25.21
CA THR A 124 13.56 28.00 24.79
C THR A 124 13.49 29.39 25.43
N GLN A 125 12.31 30.02 25.44
CA GLN A 125 12.12 31.32 26.09
C GLN A 125 12.46 31.25 27.59
N GLN A 126 12.01 30.21 28.29
CA GLN A 126 12.34 29.98 29.71
C GLN A 126 13.84 29.76 29.92
N ALA A 127 14.48 28.95 29.07
CA ALA A 127 15.91 28.70 29.15
C ALA A 127 16.73 29.98 28.92
N VAL A 128 16.33 30.82 27.97
CA VAL A 128 16.97 32.12 27.71
C VAL A 128 16.75 33.07 28.88
N ALA A 129 15.53 33.18 29.42
CA ALA A 129 15.23 34.01 30.58
C ALA A 129 16.06 33.60 31.80
N LYS A 130 16.16 32.28 32.07
CA LYS A 130 17.02 31.74 33.13
C LYS A 130 18.48 32.10 32.92
N LYS A 131 19.01 31.93 31.70
CA LYS A 131 20.40 32.28 31.37
C LYS A 131 20.69 33.77 31.52
N ILE A 132 19.73 34.63 31.21
CA ILE A 132 19.84 36.08 31.41
C ILE A 132 19.87 36.39 32.91
N ASN A 133 18.95 35.85 33.70
CA ASN A 133 18.92 36.05 35.15
C ASN A 133 20.20 35.55 35.82
N ASP A 134 20.70 34.37 35.44
CA ASP A 134 21.96 33.81 35.94
C ASP A 134 23.15 34.72 35.61
N LYS A 135 23.16 35.34 34.42
CA LYS A 135 24.19 36.32 34.03
C LYS A 135 24.10 37.60 34.84
N TYR A 136 22.90 38.13 35.07
CA TYR A 136 22.71 39.33 35.90
C TYR A 136 23.19 39.09 37.34
N ALA A 137 22.83 37.96 37.94
CA ALA A 137 23.26 37.61 39.29
C ALA A 137 24.80 37.50 39.40
N ARG A 138 25.47 36.92 38.39
CA ARG A 138 26.93 36.89 38.33
C ARG A 138 27.54 38.27 38.15
N LEU A 139 26.97 39.10 37.28
CA LEU A 139 27.44 40.46 37.05
C LEU A 139 27.35 41.31 38.33
N GLU A 140 26.28 41.16 39.10
CA GLU A 140 26.14 41.82 40.41
C GLU A 140 27.24 41.38 41.39
N GLN A 141 27.55 40.08 41.44
CA GLN A 141 28.65 39.57 42.27
C GLN A 141 30.01 40.13 41.82
N GLU A 142 30.30 40.10 40.52
CA GLU A 142 31.53 40.66 39.96
C GLU A 142 31.65 42.17 40.22
N LEU A 143 30.53 42.91 40.17
CA LEU A 143 30.49 44.34 40.48
C LEU A 143 30.80 44.62 41.95
N GLU A 144 30.25 43.84 42.88
CA GLU A 144 30.53 44.00 44.31
C GLU A 144 31.98 43.64 44.64
N GLU A 145 32.51 42.58 44.04
CA GLU A 145 33.94 42.25 44.17
C GLU A 145 34.84 43.36 43.62
N TYR A 146 34.51 43.92 42.45
CA TYR A 146 35.24 45.03 41.87
C TYR A 146 35.20 46.28 42.76
N LYS A 147 34.02 46.66 43.28
CA LYS A 147 33.87 47.79 44.21
C LYS A 147 34.72 47.60 45.45
N LYS A 148 34.69 46.40 46.05
CA LYS A 148 35.48 46.08 47.23
C LYS A 148 36.98 46.20 46.95
N HIS A 149 37.47 45.61 45.87
CA HIS A 149 38.86 45.72 45.46
C HIS A 149 39.27 47.19 45.20
N ARG A 150 38.40 47.97 44.57
CA ARG A 150 38.64 49.40 44.35
C ARG A 150 38.72 50.19 45.64
N TRP A 151 37.89 49.84 46.62
CA TRP A 151 37.90 50.48 47.93
C TRP A 151 39.21 50.20 48.68
N GLU A 152 39.68 48.96 48.66
CA GLU A 152 40.97 48.56 49.24
C GLU A 152 42.14 49.32 48.58
N GLU A 153 42.13 49.47 47.25
CA GLU A 153 43.13 50.28 46.54
C GLU A 153 43.10 51.77 46.94
N ILE A 154 41.90 52.34 47.12
CA ILE A 154 41.74 53.74 47.55
C ILE A 154 42.27 53.92 48.97
N GLU A 155 41.95 53.02 49.89
CA GLU A 155 42.44 53.07 51.27
C GLU A 155 43.97 53.01 51.33
N SER A 156 44.59 52.11 50.55
CA SER A 156 46.04 52.02 50.46
C SER A 156 46.67 53.32 49.95
N LYS A 157 46.09 53.93 48.91
CA LYS A 157 46.59 55.22 48.36
C LYS A 157 46.36 56.37 49.34
N LEU A 158 45.25 56.39 50.06
CA LEU A 158 44.96 57.40 51.06
C LEU A 158 45.97 57.34 52.20
N ALA A 159 46.28 56.14 52.70
CA ALA A 159 47.31 55.94 53.72
C ALA A 159 48.68 56.44 53.25
N GLU A 160 49.04 56.19 51.99
CA GLU A 160 50.28 56.69 51.39
C GLU A 160 50.30 58.22 51.31
N ILE A 161 49.21 58.86 50.85
CA ILE A 161 49.10 60.32 50.79
C ILE A 161 49.19 60.93 52.19
N ILE A 162 48.48 60.36 53.18
CA ILE A 162 48.54 60.83 54.57
C ILE A 162 49.99 60.75 55.07
N LYS A 163 50.69 59.63 54.83
CA LYS A 163 52.11 59.50 55.18
C LYS A 163 52.98 60.57 54.53
N GLN A 164 52.81 60.81 53.23
CA GLN A 164 53.58 61.84 52.50
C GLN A 164 53.29 63.26 53.01
N VAL A 165 52.02 63.58 53.27
CA VAL A 165 51.62 64.89 53.81
C VAL A 165 52.14 65.07 55.22
N SER A 166 52.00 64.06 56.10
CA SER A 166 52.55 64.08 57.45
C SER A 166 54.07 64.26 57.44
N GLN A 167 54.80 63.54 56.59
CA GLN A 167 56.25 63.73 56.42
C GLN A 167 56.60 65.16 55.96
N LYS A 168 55.84 65.71 55.01
CA LYS A 168 56.05 67.05 54.47
C LYS A 168 55.72 68.15 55.49
N VAL A 169 54.69 67.97 56.31
CA VAL A 169 54.30 68.93 57.35
C VAL A 169 55.25 68.84 58.54
N LEU A 170 55.52 67.63 59.05
CA LEU A 170 56.47 67.43 60.16
C LEU A 170 57.86 67.92 59.78
N GLY A 171 58.36 67.59 58.59
CA GLY A 171 59.67 68.06 58.11
C GLY A 171 59.77 69.57 57.88
N LYS A 172 58.64 70.30 57.81
CA LYS A 172 58.62 71.77 57.71
C LYS A 172 58.32 72.46 59.04
N SER A 173 57.67 71.77 59.96
CA SER A 173 57.14 72.34 61.21
C SER A 173 58.00 72.04 62.43
N LEU A 174 58.86 71.02 62.39
CA LEU A 174 59.72 70.65 63.51
C LEU A 174 61.04 71.43 63.46
N GLY A 175 61.43 72.02 64.59
CA GLY A 175 62.78 72.53 64.77
C GLY A 175 63.82 71.41 64.81
N VAL A 176 65.09 71.72 64.51
CA VAL A 176 66.18 70.72 64.47
C VAL A 176 66.31 69.92 65.78
N GLN A 177 66.04 70.55 66.92
CA GLN A 177 66.05 69.90 68.24
C GLN A 177 64.89 68.92 68.42
N GLU A 178 63.66 69.31 68.07
CA GLU A 178 62.48 68.43 68.18
C GLU A 178 62.59 67.22 67.25
N HIS A 179 63.20 67.40 66.07
CA HIS A 179 63.54 66.29 65.18
C HIS A 179 64.51 65.30 65.84
N SER A 180 65.55 65.77 66.53
CA SER A 180 66.53 64.91 67.18
C SER A 180 65.92 64.14 68.34
N ASP A 181 65.07 64.78 69.14
CA ASP A 181 64.41 64.14 70.28
C ASP A 181 63.42 63.07 69.82
N LEU A 182 62.67 63.33 68.74
CA LEU A 182 61.77 62.34 68.13
C LEU A 182 62.51 61.13 67.55
N ILE A 183 63.70 61.33 66.95
CA ILE A 183 64.54 60.23 66.46
C ILE A 183 65.03 59.37 67.62
N ILE A 184 65.51 59.99 68.70
CA ILE A 184 65.97 59.27 69.90
C ILE A 184 64.82 58.48 70.52
N GLN A 185 63.64 59.09 70.69
CA GLN A 185 62.45 58.40 71.20
C GLN A 185 62.02 57.25 70.29
N ALA A 186 61.98 57.43 68.97
CA ALA A 186 61.63 56.37 68.03
C ALA A 186 62.62 55.21 68.06
N LEU A 187 63.93 55.49 68.21
CA LEU A 187 64.98 54.47 68.35
C LEU A 187 64.86 53.71 69.67
N GLU A 188 64.55 54.39 70.78
CA GLU A 188 64.28 53.73 72.06
C GLU A 188 63.01 52.87 72.01
N GLU A 189 61.95 53.34 71.34
CA GLU A 189 60.71 52.59 71.19
C GLU A 189 60.88 51.36 70.29
N ALA A 190 61.66 51.47 69.20
CA ALA A 190 62.00 50.35 68.32
C ALA A 190 62.82 49.27 69.04
N LYS A 191 63.78 49.69 69.88
CA LYS A 191 64.56 48.81 70.75
C LYS A 191 63.70 48.11 71.80
N ARG A 192 62.66 48.76 72.32
CA ARG A 192 61.68 48.14 73.25
C ARG A 192 60.73 47.17 72.53
N LYS A 193 60.35 47.45 71.29
CA LYS A 193 59.46 46.60 70.47
C LYS A 193 60.21 45.51 69.68
N ASN A 194 61.54 45.46 69.80
CA ASN A 194 62.42 44.42 69.24
C ASN A 194 62.31 44.27 67.71
N VAL A 195 62.12 45.40 67.01
CA VAL A 195 62.04 45.45 65.54
C VAL A 195 63.39 45.91 64.94
N ILE A 196 64.31 46.42 65.78
CA ILE A 196 65.73 46.70 65.52
C ILE A 196 66.50 46.47 66.83
#